data_AF-I8TZU7-F1
#
_entry.id   AF-I8TZU7-F1
#
_cell.length_a   1.000
_cell.length_b   1.000
_cell.length_c   1.000
_cell.angle_alpha   90.00
_cell.angle_beta   90.00
_cell.angle_gamma   90.00
#
_symmetry.space_group_name_H-M   'P 1'
#
loop_
_entity.id
_entity.type
_entity.pdbx_description
1 polymer ?
#
loop_
_entity_poly.entity_id
_entity_poly.type
_entity_poly.pdbx_seq_one_letter_code
_entity_poly.pdbx_strand_id
1 'polypeptide(L)' 'MDQAYFYYLWQKLAFQIVHKTSIWVLLVFFFTAVASWHLGNLLNKHNVRAREANMAHKTAIGYTAAGIALWLFSVIMG' A
#
# COMPACT_ATOMS: atom_id res chain seq x y z
N MET A 1 -18.77 9.27 -24.05
CA MET A 1 -18.40 7.95 -23.52
C MET A 1 -19.59 7.44 -22.73
N ASP A 2 -20.16 6.31 -23.16
CA ASP A 2 -21.41 5.81 -22.59
C ASP A 2 -21.21 5.29 -21.17
N GLN A 3 -22.20 5.52 -20.31
CA GLN A 3 -22.18 5.12 -18.90
C GLN A 3 -21.93 3.61 -18.74
N ALA A 4 -22.43 2.79 -19.68
CA ALA A 4 -22.19 1.35 -19.74
C ALA A 4 -20.71 0.98 -19.91
N TYR A 5 -19.94 1.76 -20.67
CA TYR A 5 -18.51 1.53 -20.86
C TYR A 5 -17.72 1.74 -19.57
N PHE A 6 -18.12 2.75 -18.78
CA PHE A 6 -17.50 3.03 -17.49
C PHE A 6 -17.78 1.92 -16.48
N TYR A 7 -19.02 1.41 -16.41
CA TYR A 7 -19.35 0.27 -15.55
C TYR A 7 -18.59 -1.00 -15.91
N TYR A 8 -18.47 -1.30 -17.21
CA TYR A 8 -17.73 -2.46 -17.68
C TYR A 8 -16.24 -2.37 -17.33
N LEU A 9 -15.61 -1.21 -17.55
CA LEU A 9 -14.22 -0.97 -17.16
C LEU A 9 -14.05 -1.10 -15.64
N TRP A 10 -14.98 -0.56 -14.86
CA TRP A 10 -14.91 -0.61 -13.40
C TRP A 10 -15.02 -2.03 -12.86
N GLN A 11 -15.97 -2.83 -13.38
CA GLN A 11 -16.10 -4.25 -13.02
C GLN A 11 -14.84 -5.05 -13.38
N LYS A 12 -14.28 -4.81 -14.59
CA LYS A 12 -13.07 -5.50 -15.03
C LYS A 12 -11.86 -5.16 -14.15
N LEU A 13 -11.70 -3.88 -13.79
CA LEU A 13 -10.65 -3.44 -12.89
C LEU A 13 -10.82 -4.02 -11.48
N ALA A 14 -12.02 -3.96 -10.92
CA ALA A 14 -12.30 -4.54 -9.60
C ALA A 14 -11.99 -6.04 -9.56
N PHE A 15 -12.43 -6.79 -10.58
CA PHE A 15 -12.15 -8.22 -10.70
C PHE A 15 -10.65 -8.51 -10.74
N GLN A 16 -9.89 -7.77 -11.55
CA GLN A 16 -8.44 -7.93 -11.64
C GLN A 16 -7.74 -7.59 -10.32
N ILE A 17 -8.14 -6.51 -9.65
CA ILE A 17 -7.57 -6.11 -8.36
C ILE A 17 -7.81 -7.20 -7.33
N VAL A 18 -9.04 -7.67 -7.15
CA VAL A 18 -9.38 -8.73 -6.18
C VAL A 18 -8.59 -10.01 -6.48
N HIS A 19 -8.60 -10.48 -7.74
CA HIS A 19 -7.95 -11.75 -8.11
C HIS A 19 -6.42 -11.70 -8.10
N LYS A 20 -5.81 -10.51 -8.21
CA LYS A 20 -4.36 -10.32 -8.14
C LYS A 20 -3.89 -9.95 -6.73
N THR A 21 -4.79 -9.44 -5.88
CA THR A 21 -4.50 -9.13 -4.47
C THR A 21 -4.43 -10.42 -3.67
N SER A 22 -3.30 -11.11 -3.80
CA SER A 22 -2.97 -12.27 -2.99
C SER A 22 -2.40 -11.85 -1.63
N ILE A 23 -2.46 -12.77 -0.65
CA ILE A 23 -1.82 -12.61 0.66
C ILE A 23 -0.33 -12.21 0.53
N TRP A 24 0.34 -12.66 -0.53
CA TRP A 24 1.72 -12.27 -0.83
C TRP A 24 1.90 -10.79 -1.10
N VAL A 25 0.98 -10.16 -1.84
CA VAL A 25 1.04 -8.71 -2.12
C VAL A 25 0.90 -7.93 -0.81
N LEU A 26 -0.06 -8.31 0.03
CA LEU A 26 -0.26 -7.67 1.33
C LEU A 26 0.97 -7.83 2.23
N LEU A 27 1.56 -9.03 2.29
CA LEU A 27 2.79 -9.28 3.03
C LEU A 27 3.96 -8.41 2.53
N VAL A 28 4.12 -8.24 1.22
CA VAL A 28 5.16 -7.35 0.66
C VAL A 28 4.94 -5.90 1.09
N PHE A 29 3.69 -5.40 1.06
CA PHE A 29 3.38 -4.04 1.52
C PHE A 29 3.67 -3.86 3.01
N PHE A 30 3.25 -4.80 3.87
CA PHE A 30 3.51 -4.73 5.31
C PHE A 30 5.00 -4.89 5.63
N PHE A 31 5.72 -5.80 4.97
CA PHE A 31 7.14 -5.98 5.18
C PHE A 31 7.94 -4.75 4.75
N THR A 32 7.57 -4.13 3.63
CA THR A 32 8.19 -2.89 3.14
C THR A 32 7.92 -1.72 4.08
N ALA A 33 6.72 -1.67 4.68
CA ALA A 33 6.40 -0.70 5.71
C ALA A 33 7.25 -0.88 6.97
N VAL A 34 7.39 -2.11 7.47
CA VAL A 34 8.24 -2.43 8.63
C VAL A 34 9.71 -2.11 8.34
N ALA A 35 10.22 -2.48 7.16
CA ALA A 35 11.58 -2.16 6.74
C ALA A 35 11.82 -0.65 6.68
N SER A 36 10.87 0.12 6.11
CA SER A 36 10.95 1.59 6.05
C SER A 36 10.88 2.23 7.43
N TRP A 37 10.06 1.70 8.34
CA TRP A 37 9.97 2.15 9.73
C TRP A 37 11.26 1.88 10.51
N HIS A 38 11.83 0.67 10.34
CA HIS A 38 13.10 0.31 10.96
C HIS A 38 14.24 1.18 10.45
N LEU A 39 14.27 1.46 9.14
CA LEU A 39 15.25 2.35 8.53
C LEU A 39 15.10 3.79 9.04
N GLY A 40 13.87 4.29 9.18
CA GLY A 40 13.57 5.59 9.79
C GLY A 40 14.10 5.69 11.23
N ASN A 41 13.85 4.67 12.05
CA ASN A 41 14.38 4.61 13.42
C ASN A 41 15.91 4.61 13.48
N LEU A 42 16.55 3.87 12.57
CA LEU A 42 18.01 3.79 12.51
C LEU A 42 18.62 5.14 12.07
N LEU A 43 18.01 5.80 11.09
CA LEU A 43 18.40 7.15 10.65
C LEU A 43 18.16 8.21 11.74
N ASN A 44 17.09 8.08 12.52
CA ASN A 44 16.81 9.00 13.62
C ASN A 44 17.86 8.90 14.73
N LYS A 45 18.44 7.71 14.93
CA LYS A 45 19.56 7.48 15.85
C LYS A 45 20.82 8.25 15.42
N HIS A 46 21.00 8.45 14.13
CA HIS A 46 22.04 9.30 13.55
C HIS A 46 21.47 10.69 13.29
N ASN A 47 21.46 11.56 14.30
CA ASN A 47 20.91 12.95 14.37
C ASN A 47 21.18 13.90 13.18
N VAL A 48 21.92 13.47 12.17
CA VAL A 48 22.24 14.20 10.93
C VAL A 48 21.16 14.02 9.85
N ARG A 49 20.25 13.03 9.99
CA ARG A 49 19.28 12.63 8.93
C ARG A 49 17.82 12.65 9.36
N ALA A 50 17.43 13.53 10.28
CA ALA A 50 16.04 13.64 10.76
C ALA A 50 15.01 13.87 9.63
N ARG A 51 15.38 14.61 8.59
CA ARG A 51 14.51 14.86 7.41
C ARG A 51 14.26 13.58 6.60
N GLU A 52 15.27 12.74 6.43
CA GLU A 52 15.18 11.46 5.73
C GLU A 52 14.44 10.42 6.57
N ALA A 53 14.66 10.40 7.89
CA ALA A 53 13.91 9.57 8.83
C ALA A 53 12.40 9.85 8.75
N ASN A 54 12.01 11.12 8.73
CA ASN A 54 10.60 11.50 8.65
C ASN A 54 9.97 11.13 7.29
N MET A 55 10.77 11.14 6.21
CA MET A 55 10.35 10.65 4.91
C MET A 55 10.13 9.13 4.91
N ALA A 56 11.03 8.37 5.56
CA ALA A 56 10.92 6.92 5.70
C ALA A 56 9.72 6.48 6.57
N HIS A 57 9.40 7.24 7.62
CA HIS A 57 8.17 6.99 8.40
C HIS A 57 6.91 7.30 7.59
N LYS A 58 6.91 8.37 6.78
CA LYS A 58 5.78 8.68 5.88
C LYS A 58 5.58 7.61 4.81
N THR A 59 6.65 7.08 4.22
CA THR A 59 6.54 6.00 3.25
C THR A 59 6.06 4.72 3.93
N ALA A 60 6.54 4.40 5.13
CA ALA A 60 6.04 3.27 5.91
C ALA A 60 4.52 3.35 6.11
N ILE A 61 4.02 4.51 6.56
CA ILE A 61 2.57 4.75 6.72
C ILE A 61 1.84 4.63 5.38
N GLY A 62 2.41 5.15 4.29
CA GLY A 62 1.83 5.05 2.94
C GLY A 62 1.69 3.59 2.48
N TYR A 63 2.72 2.76 2.68
CA TYR A 63 2.67 1.35 2.34
C TYR A 63 1.71 0.57 3.25
N THR A 64 1.65 0.88 4.55
CA THR A 64 0.66 0.27 5.45
C THR A 64 -0.77 0.63 5.04
N ALA A 65 -1.04 1.91 4.76
CA ALA A 65 -2.35 2.39 4.34
C ALA A 65 -2.78 1.78 2.99
N ALA A 66 -1.87 1.71 2.02
CA ALA A 66 -2.13 1.08 0.72
C ALA A 66 -2.40 -0.43 0.87
N GLY A 67 -1.63 -1.12 1.71
CA GLY A 67 -1.86 -2.53 2.02
C GLY A 67 -3.23 -2.78 2.67
N ILE A 68 -3.60 -1.96 3.66
CA ILE A 68 -4.92 -2.04 4.32
C ILE A 68 -6.05 -1.71 3.33
N ALA A 69 -5.90 -0.68 2.50
CA ALA A 69 -6.90 -0.30 1.52
C ALA A 69 -7.11 -1.41 0.47
N LEU A 70 -6.03 -2.02 -0.03
CA LEU A 70 -6.10 -3.17 -0.94
C LEU A 70 -6.76 -4.39 -0.28
N TRP A 71 -6.45 -4.65 0.98
CA TRP A 71 -7.07 -5.73 1.74
C TRP A 71 -8.58 -5.50 1.93
N LEU A 72 -8.98 -4.33 2.41
CA LEU A 72 -10.38 -3.97 2.59
C LEU A 72 -11.14 -4.00 1.26
N PHE A 73 -10.54 -3.47 0.19
CA PHE A 73 -11.15 -3.50 -1.14
C PHE A 73 -11.33 -4.94 -1.63
N SER A 74 -10.35 -5.81 -1.40
CA SER A 74 -10.43 -7.24 -1.75
C SER A 74 -11.55 -7.95 -0.97
N VAL A 75 -11.73 -7.64 0.32
CA VAL A 75 -12.79 -8.23 1.16
C VAL A 75 -14.19 -7.72 0.79
N ILE A 76 -14.32 -6.46 0.39
CA ILE A 76 -15.62 -5.86 0.04
C ILE A 76 -16.08 -6.25 -1.37
N MET A 77 -15.13 -6.36 -2.32
CA MET A 77 -15.41 -6.62 -3.75
C MET A 77 -15.17 -8.07 -4.19
N GLY A 78 -14.55 -8.90 -3.35
CA GLY A 78 -14.40 -10.34 -3.56
C GLY A 78 -15.61 -11.12 -3.07
#